data_AF-A0A7V9P832-F1
#
_entry.id   AF-A0A7V9P832-F1
#
_cell.length_a   1.000
_cell.length_b   1.000
_cell.length_c   1.000
_cell.angle_alpha   90.00
_cell.angle_beta   90.00
_cell.angle_gamma   90.00
#
_symmetry.space_group_name_H-M   'P 1'
#
loop_
_entity.id
_entity.type
_entity.pdbx_description
1 polymer ?
#
loop_
_entity_poly.entity_id
_entity_poly.type
_entity_poly.pdbx_seq_one_letter_code
_entity_poly.pdbx_strand_id
1 'polypeptide(L)'
;MAALFKSKINPEQIAYAGWNTSGNTLGSSIALGVLRARMAKNAGNRSLYKKLLFARFVEDWVYMTVGRDRVRNDLQRQNLKEFAGTKFESEYELEMKDLFDSHSVEINRFLKSDFKIAEVFFPWHRAFEVGFTIENGKTLR
;
A
#
# COMPACT_ATOMS: atom_id res chain seq x y z
N MET A 1 -8.16 -9.90 -2.79
CA MET A 1 -7.25 -9.81 -1.62
C MET A 1 -7.86 -10.32 -0.32
N ALA A 2 -9.12 -10.03 0.02
CA ALA A 2 -9.74 -10.49 1.27
C ALA A 2 -9.58 -11.99 1.59
N ALA A 3 -9.57 -12.87 0.58
CA ALA A 3 -9.31 -14.30 0.76
C ALA A 3 -7.87 -14.61 1.25
N LEU A 4 -6.87 -13.85 0.79
CA LEU A 4 -5.47 -14.05 1.21
C LEU A 4 -5.31 -13.73 2.69
N PHE A 5 -5.87 -12.62 3.18
CA PHE A 5 -5.77 -12.22 4.59
C PHE A 5 -6.51 -13.14 5.56
N LYS A 6 -7.46 -13.94 5.05
CA LYS A 6 -8.15 -15.00 5.81
C LYS A 6 -7.50 -16.38 5.64
N SER A 7 -6.47 -16.51 4.80
CA SER A 7 -5.83 -17.79 4.50
C SER A 7 -4.84 -18.21 5.60
N LYS A 8 -4.37 -19.45 5.51
CA LYS A 8 -3.27 -19.98 6.35
C LYS A 8 -1.88 -19.77 5.74
N ILE A 9 -1.79 -19.02 4.63
CA ILE A 9 -0.52 -18.78 3.94
C ILE A 9 0.39 -17.96 4.85
N ASN A 10 1.65 -18.39 4.97
CA ASN A 10 2.64 -17.61 5.69
C ASN A 10 3.03 -16.38 4.86
N PRO A 11 2.83 -15.14 5.35
CA PRO A 11 3.23 -13.93 4.63
C PRO A 11 4.73 -13.90 4.31
N GLU A 12 5.55 -14.64 5.03
CA GLU A 12 6.99 -14.73 4.74
C GLU A 12 7.33 -15.61 3.53
N GLN A 13 6.37 -16.32 2.95
CA GLN A 13 6.56 -17.20 1.80
C GLN A 13 5.98 -16.62 0.51
N ILE A 14 5.44 -15.40 0.55
CA ILE A 14 4.83 -14.77 -0.61
C ILE A 14 5.67 -13.59 -1.09
N ALA A 15 5.60 -13.33 -2.38
CA ALA A 15 5.96 -12.07 -3.01
C ALA A 15 4.73 -11.56 -3.75
N TYR A 16 4.44 -10.26 -3.66
CA TYR A 16 3.23 -9.67 -4.23
C TYR A 16 3.55 -8.34 -4.88
N ALA A 17 3.01 -8.16 -6.08
CA ALA A 17 2.87 -6.89 -6.77
C ALA A 17 1.59 -6.91 -7.60
N GLY A 18 0.94 -5.77 -7.76
CA GLY A 18 -0.27 -5.57 -8.56
C GLY A 18 -0.19 -4.27 -9.34
N TRP A 19 0.79 -4.16 -10.24
CA TRP A 19 0.97 -2.98 -11.08
C TRP A 19 -0.07 -2.93 -12.23
N ASN A 20 -0.13 -1.79 -12.90
CA ASN A 20 -0.98 -1.54 -14.06
C ASN A 20 -0.68 -2.41 -15.30
N THR A 21 0.52 -3.01 -15.40
CA THR A 21 0.89 -3.92 -16.49
C THR A 21 1.37 -5.26 -15.96
N SER A 22 1.19 -6.31 -16.77
CA SER A 22 1.66 -7.67 -16.45
C SER A 22 3.18 -7.73 -16.33
N GLY A 23 3.92 -7.02 -17.18
CA GLY A 23 5.39 -6.96 -17.14
C GLY A 23 5.91 -6.37 -15.82
N ASN A 24 5.39 -5.22 -15.40
CA ASN A 24 5.77 -4.59 -14.13
C ASN A 24 5.40 -5.47 -12.93
N THR A 25 4.21 -6.07 -12.98
CA THR A 25 3.71 -6.99 -11.95
C THR A 25 4.62 -8.22 -11.80
N LEU A 26 4.92 -8.89 -12.92
CA LEU A 26 5.75 -10.09 -12.92
C LEU A 26 7.18 -9.78 -12.49
N GLY A 27 7.80 -8.76 -13.08
CA GLY A 27 9.18 -8.36 -12.76
C GLY A 27 9.34 -8.01 -11.27
N SER A 28 8.42 -7.22 -10.73
CA SER A 28 8.45 -6.82 -9.31
C SER A 28 8.22 -8.00 -8.37
N SER A 29 7.26 -8.87 -8.69
CA SER A 29 6.97 -10.07 -7.87
C SER A 29 8.15 -11.03 -7.84
N ILE A 30 8.81 -11.26 -8.98
CA ILE A 30 10.02 -12.09 -9.05
C ILE A 30 11.15 -11.45 -8.25
N ALA A 31 11.40 -10.15 -8.41
CA ALA A 31 12.44 -9.45 -7.68
C ALA A 31 12.24 -9.52 -6.16
N LEU A 32 11.00 -9.32 -5.68
CA LEU A 32 10.64 -9.47 -4.28
C LEU A 32 10.81 -10.92 -3.78
N GLY A 33 10.52 -11.93 -4.61
CA GLY A 33 10.75 -13.33 -4.28
C GLY A 33 12.24 -13.65 -4.11
N VAL A 34 13.08 -13.19 -5.04
CA VAL A 34 14.55 -13.33 -4.96
C VAL A 34 15.10 -12.62 -3.73
N LEU A 35 14.62 -11.39 -3.47
CA LEU A 35 14.99 -10.62 -2.29
C LEU A 35 14.66 -11.39 -1.00
N ARG A 36 13.44 -11.94 -0.90
CA ARG A 36 13.02 -12.75 0.26
C ARG A 36 13.90 -13.97 0.47
N ALA A 37 14.25 -14.66 -0.61
CA ALA A 37 15.10 -15.85 -0.56
C ALA A 37 16.50 -15.51 -0.01
N ARG A 38 17.08 -14.37 -0.43
CA ARG A 38 18.39 -13.91 0.06
C ARG A 38 18.36 -13.35 1.48
N MET A 39 17.24 -12.75 1.88
CA MET A 39 17.06 -12.09 3.18
C MET A 39 16.72 -13.04 4.34
N ALA A 40 16.49 -14.33 4.09
CA ALA A 40 15.85 -15.26 5.03
C ALA A 40 16.53 -15.46 6.39
N LYS A 41 17.82 -15.10 6.53
CA LYS A 41 18.65 -15.46 7.68
C LYS A 41 18.64 -14.45 8.84
N ASN A 42 18.14 -13.22 8.65
CA ASN A 42 18.17 -12.16 9.68
C ASN A 42 16.76 -11.63 10.03
N ALA A 43 16.46 -11.49 11.32
CA ALA A 43 15.20 -10.94 11.83
C ALA A 43 14.91 -9.51 11.34
N GLY A 44 15.94 -8.64 11.27
CA GLY A 44 15.78 -7.28 10.73
C GLY A 44 15.33 -7.29 9.27
N ASN A 45 15.89 -8.20 8.48
CA ASN A 45 15.53 -8.38 7.08
C ASN A 45 14.09 -8.89 6.90
N ARG A 46 13.59 -9.73 7.82
CA ARG A 46 12.19 -10.16 7.81
C ARG A 46 11.22 -9.01 8.05
N SER A 47 11.54 -8.13 9.00
CA SER A 47 10.71 -6.94 9.29
C SER A 47 10.66 -5.99 8.09
N LEU A 48 11.82 -5.70 7.48
CA LEU A 48 11.90 -4.89 6.26
C LEU A 48 11.09 -5.50 5.11
N TYR A 49 11.16 -6.81 4.92
CA TYR A 49 10.37 -7.48 3.88
C TYR A 49 8.86 -7.37 4.12
N LYS A 50 8.41 -7.54 5.37
CA LYS A 50 7.00 -7.32 5.72
C LYS A 50 6.58 -5.87 5.48
N LYS A 51 7.46 -4.90 5.76
CA LYS A 51 7.20 -3.48 5.47
C LYS A 51 7.04 -3.22 3.96
N LEU A 52 7.84 -3.89 3.13
CA LEU A 52 7.68 -3.86 1.67
C LEU A 52 6.35 -4.47 1.23
N LEU A 53 5.99 -5.65 1.74
CA LEU A 53 4.68 -6.25 1.44
C LEU A 53 3.51 -5.38 1.89
N PHE A 54 3.62 -4.76 3.07
CA PHE A 54 2.64 -3.80 3.57
C PHE A 54 2.45 -2.65 2.59
N ALA A 55 3.54 -2.04 2.12
CA ALA A 55 3.49 -1.00 1.09
C ALA A 55 2.78 -1.48 -0.18
N ARG A 56 3.12 -2.68 -0.68
CA ARG A 56 2.46 -3.25 -1.88
C ARG A 56 0.97 -3.49 -1.67
N PHE A 57 0.55 -3.98 -0.52
CA PHE A 57 -0.88 -4.18 -0.25
C PHE A 57 -1.64 -2.86 -0.12
N VAL A 58 -1.04 -1.84 0.50
CA VAL A 58 -1.67 -0.51 0.60
C VAL A 58 -1.77 0.13 -0.78
N GLU A 59 -0.70 0.13 -1.57
CA GLU A 59 -0.69 0.78 -2.88
C GLU A 59 -1.48 -0.03 -3.94
N ASP A 60 -1.05 -1.25 -4.23
CA ASP A 60 -1.56 -2.03 -5.37
C ASP A 60 -2.97 -2.54 -5.16
N TRP A 61 -3.34 -2.76 -3.91
CA TRP A 61 -4.66 -3.23 -3.58
C TRP A 61 -5.52 -2.09 -3.09
N VAL A 62 -5.23 -1.49 -1.93
CA VAL A 62 -6.16 -0.51 -1.34
C VAL A 62 -6.30 0.74 -2.23
N TYR A 63 -5.20 1.38 -2.61
CA TYR A 63 -5.27 2.57 -3.44
C TYR A 63 -5.71 2.26 -4.87
N MET A 64 -5.04 1.35 -5.56
CA MET A 64 -5.31 1.12 -6.99
C MET A 64 -6.69 0.51 -7.26
N THR A 65 -7.31 -0.21 -6.30
CA THR A 65 -8.65 -0.81 -6.51
C THR A 65 -9.79 -0.02 -5.88
N VAL A 66 -9.52 0.82 -4.88
CA VAL A 66 -10.57 1.58 -4.17
C VAL A 66 -10.26 3.07 -4.16
N GLY A 67 -9.12 3.46 -3.60
CA GLY A 67 -8.79 4.88 -3.36
C GLY A 67 -8.78 5.72 -4.64
N ARG A 68 -8.15 5.22 -5.69
CA ARG A 68 -8.03 5.89 -6.98
C ARG A 68 -9.37 6.18 -7.64
N ASP A 69 -10.30 5.23 -7.56
CA ASP A 69 -11.63 5.39 -8.14
C ASP A 69 -12.48 6.38 -7.33
N ARG A 70 -12.30 6.46 -5.99
CA ARG A 70 -12.93 7.49 -5.17
C ARG A 70 -12.54 8.89 -5.62
N VAL A 71 -11.22 9.13 -5.75
CA VAL A 71 -10.69 10.43 -6.19
C VAL A 71 -11.18 10.76 -7.60
N ARG A 72 -11.14 9.80 -8.54
CA ARG A 72 -11.62 10.01 -9.91
C ARG A 72 -13.12 10.33 -9.98
N ASN A 73 -13.94 9.61 -9.22
CA ASN A 73 -15.38 9.83 -9.18
C ASN A 73 -15.73 11.17 -8.54
N ASP A 74 -14.94 11.62 -7.56
CA ASP A 74 -15.11 12.96 -6.99
C ASP A 74 -14.72 14.07 -7.98
N LEU A 75 -13.56 13.96 -8.63
CA LEU A 75 -13.15 14.88 -9.70
C LEU A 75 -14.24 15.01 -10.79
N GLN A 76 -14.82 13.89 -11.23
CA GLN A 76 -15.93 13.91 -12.17
C GLN A 76 -17.17 14.65 -11.64
N ARG A 77 -17.55 14.42 -10.37
CA ARG A 77 -18.67 15.12 -9.72
C ARG A 77 -18.42 16.63 -9.60
N GLN A 78 -17.17 17.02 -9.36
CA GLN A 78 -16.76 18.43 -9.30
C GLN A 78 -16.56 19.05 -10.70
N ASN A 79 -16.75 18.28 -11.78
CA ASN A 79 -16.44 18.68 -13.16
C ASN A 79 -14.98 19.16 -13.34
N LEU A 80 -14.05 18.53 -12.62
CA LEU A 80 -12.62 18.79 -12.67
C LEU A 80 -11.89 17.65 -13.37
N LYS A 81 -10.84 17.98 -14.12
CA LYS A 81 -9.93 16.99 -14.73
C LYS A 81 -8.81 16.55 -13.79
N GLU A 82 -8.38 17.46 -12.91
CA GLU A 82 -7.29 17.26 -11.98
C GLU A 82 -7.49 18.14 -10.73
N PHE A 83 -6.83 17.76 -9.64
CA PHE A 83 -6.85 18.51 -8.37
C PHE A 83 -5.55 19.30 -8.12
N ALA A 84 -4.58 19.24 -9.04
CA ALA A 84 -3.30 19.93 -8.89
C ALA A 84 -3.51 21.44 -8.67
N GLY A 85 -2.93 21.97 -7.59
CA GLY A 85 -3.06 23.40 -7.25
C GLY A 85 -4.46 23.80 -6.75
N THR A 86 -5.33 22.83 -6.47
CA THR A 86 -6.63 23.06 -5.83
C THR A 86 -6.55 22.68 -4.34
N LYS A 87 -7.51 23.16 -3.55
CA LYS A 87 -7.64 22.74 -2.14
C LYS A 87 -7.99 21.25 -1.97
N PHE A 88 -8.50 20.59 -3.01
CA PHE A 88 -8.94 19.20 -2.95
C PHE A 88 -7.79 18.22 -2.76
N GLU A 89 -6.56 18.60 -3.10
CA GLU A 89 -5.39 17.73 -2.93
C GLU A 89 -5.22 17.27 -1.48
N SER A 90 -5.22 18.22 -0.54
CA SER A 90 -5.09 17.92 0.89
C SER A 90 -6.31 17.16 1.44
N GLU A 91 -7.51 17.40 0.89
CA GLU A 91 -8.72 16.63 1.23
C GLU A 91 -8.59 15.17 0.80
N TYR A 92 -8.08 14.91 -0.42
CA TYR A 92 -7.84 13.56 -0.90
C TYR A 92 -6.70 12.86 -0.16
N GLU A 93 -5.64 13.57 0.24
CA GLU A 93 -4.57 12.99 1.06
C GLU A 93 -5.09 12.48 2.41
N LEU A 94 -5.94 13.27 3.07
CA LEU A 94 -6.62 12.87 4.30
C LEU A 94 -7.58 11.69 4.07
N GLU A 95 -8.38 11.73 3.01
CA GLU A 95 -9.28 10.62 2.68
C GLU A 95 -8.51 9.31 2.41
N MET A 96 -7.38 9.39 1.69
CA MET A 96 -6.54 8.24 1.42
C MET A 96 -5.86 7.74 2.69
N LYS A 97 -5.45 8.63 3.59
CA LYS A 97 -4.93 8.24 4.91
C LYS A 97 -5.95 7.44 5.71
N ASP A 98 -7.19 7.91 5.81
CA ASP A 98 -8.26 7.19 6.53
C ASP A 98 -8.56 5.83 5.88
N LEU A 99 -8.58 5.80 4.54
CA LEU A 99 -8.75 4.56 3.78
C LEU A 99 -7.61 3.57 4.07
N PHE A 100 -6.36 4.03 4.09
CA PHE A 100 -5.22 3.15 4.33
C PHE A 100 -5.18 2.69 5.80
N ASP A 101 -5.46 3.57 6.76
CA ASP A 101 -5.50 3.22 8.18
C ASP A 101 -6.57 2.16 8.47
N SER A 102 -7.76 2.26 7.86
CA SER A 102 -8.81 1.26 8.02
C SER A 102 -8.42 -0.13 7.49
N HIS A 103 -7.71 -0.21 6.36
CA HIS A 103 -7.25 -1.48 5.77
C HIS A 103 -5.94 -1.99 6.41
N SER A 104 -5.16 -1.10 7.03
CA SER A 104 -3.91 -1.48 7.70
C SER A 104 -4.13 -2.51 8.81
N VAL A 105 -5.31 -2.51 9.45
CA VAL A 105 -5.67 -3.48 10.51
C VAL A 105 -5.61 -4.93 10.00
N GLU A 106 -6.21 -5.24 8.86
CA GLU A 106 -6.22 -6.61 8.33
C GLU A 106 -4.87 -6.99 7.70
N ILE A 107 -4.20 -6.03 7.05
CA ILE A 107 -2.88 -6.24 6.47
C ILE A 107 -1.87 -6.57 7.59
N ASN A 108 -1.86 -5.80 8.68
CA ASN A 108 -1.00 -6.04 9.83
C ASN A 108 -1.30 -7.36 10.53
N ARG A 109 -2.57 -7.73 10.67
CA ARG A 109 -2.97 -9.04 11.20
C ARG A 109 -2.37 -10.18 10.39
N PHE A 110 -2.46 -10.11 9.06
CA PHE A 110 -1.90 -11.13 8.18
C PHE A 110 -0.36 -11.16 8.24
N LEU A 111 0.28 -9.99 8.19
CA LEU A 111 1.75 -9.87 8.22
C LEU A 111 2.35 -10.16 9.60
N LYS A 112 1.54 -10.20 10.67
CA LYS A 112 2.00 -10.24 12.06
C LYS A 112 2.96 -9.07 12.34
N SER A 113 2.48 -7.86 12.07
CA SER A 113 3.19 -6.59 12.23
C SER A 113 2.28 -5.54 12.87
N ASP A 114 2.82 -4.36 13.13
CA ASP A 114 2.07 -3.19 13.61
C ASP A 114 2.54 -1.94 12.86
N PHE A 115 2.51 -1.97 11.52
CA PHE A 115 2.91 -0.82 10.71
C PHE A 115 1.81 0.25 10.67
N LYS A 116 2.21 1.51 10.61
CA LYS A 116 1.29 2.65 10.54
C LYS A 116 1.62 3.54 9.36
N ILE A 117 0.59 4.11 8.74
CA ILE A 117 0.73 5.15 7.72
C ILE A 117 0.93 6.47 8.44
N ALA A 118 2.12 7.06 8.31
CA ALA A 118 2.42 8.33 8.94
C ALA A 118 1.89 9.49 8.08
N GLU A 119 2.25 9.50 6.79
CA GLU A 119 1.85 10.54 5.83
C GLU A 119 1.34 9.91 4.54
N VAL A 120 0.49 10.65 3.84
CA VAL A 120 0.00 10.34 2.49
C VAL A 120 0.11 11.60 1.64
N PHE A 121 0.56 11.46 0.40
CA PHE A 121 0.73 12.58 -0.54
C PHE A 121 0.56 12.13 -1.99
N PHE A 122 0.30 13.07 -2.91
CA PHE A 122 0.28 12.79 -4.36
C PHE A 122 1.56 13.29 -5.05
N PRO A 123 2.53 12.40 -5.37
CA PRO A 123 3.85 12.83 -5.86
C PRO A 123 3.82 13.61 -7.18
N TRP A 124 2.75 13.44 -7.96
CA TRP A 124 2.58 14.09 -9.26
C TRP A 124 1.39 15.06 -9.30
N HIS A 125 0.82 15.38 -8.14
CA HIS A 125 -0.42 16.17 -8.03
C HIS A 125 -1.58 15.59 -8.88
N ARG A 126 -1.62 14.25 -9.01
CA ARG A 126 -2.59 13.50 -9.82
C ARG A 126 -2.96 12.20 -9.14
N ALA A 127 -4.21 11.76 -9.33
CA ALA A 127 -4.76 10.48 -8.86
C ALA A 127 -4.13 9.23 -9.54
N PHE A 128 -3.03 9.36 -10.28
CA PHE A 128 -2.43 8.21 -10.97
C PHE A 128 -1.68 7.30 -9.98
N GLU A 129 -0.94 7.90 -9.06
CA GLU A 129 -0.08 7.27 -8.05
C GLU A 129 -0.34 7.93 -6.70
N VAL A 130 0.10 7.27 -5.63
CA VAL A 130 0.05 7.79 -4.26
C VAL A 130 1.39 7.53 -3.59
N GLY A 131 1.86 8.49 -2.81
CA GLY A 131 3.01 8.35 -1.92
C GLY A 131 2.54 8.25 -0.48
N PHE A 132 3.25 7.48 0.33
CA PHE A 132 3.00 7.41 1.76
C PHE A 132 4.25 6.94 2.51
N THR A 133 4.34 7.33 3.78
CA THR A 133 5.42 6.90 4.67
C THR A 133 4.89 5.89 5.67
N ILE A 134 5.73 4.91 6.02
CA ILE A 134 5.38 3.84 6.94
C ILE A 134 6.28 3.92 8.16
N GLU A 135 5.67 3.89 9.35
CA GLU A 135 6.37 3.81 10.63
C GLU A 135 6.08 2.48 11.34
N ASN A 136 6.95 2.14 12.29
CA ASN A 136 6.65 1.06 13.22
C ASN A 136 5.69 1.61 14.28
N GLY A 137 4.63 0.85 14.58
CA GLY A 137 3.76 1.13 15.71
C GLY A 137 4.52 1.05 17.03
N LYS A 138 3.98 1.73 18.05
CA LYS A 138 4.58 1.71 19.39
C LYS A 138 4.48 0.27 19.91
N THR A 139 5.63 -0.39 20.07
CA THR A 139 5.71 -1.59 20.91
C THR A 139 5.19 -1.19 22.29
N LEU A 140 3.99 -1.64 22.65
CA LEU A 140 3.58 -1.63 24.05
C LEU A 140 4.57 -2.55 24.76
N ARG A 141 5.49 -1.95 25.50
CA ARG A 141 6.31 -2.66 26.49
C ARG A 141 5.42 -3.01 27.68
#